data_AF-A0AAU2Y2V1-F1
#
_entry.id   AF-A0AAU2Y2V1-F1
#
_cell.length_a   1.000
_cell.length_b   1.000
_cell.length_c   1.000
_cell.angle_alpha   90.00
_cell.angle_beta   90.00
_cell.angle_gamma   90.00
#
_symmetry.space_group_name_H-M   'P 1'
#
loop_
_entity.id
_entity.type
_entity.pdbx_description
1 polymer ?
#
loop_
_entity_poly.entity_id
_entity_poly.type
_entity_poly.pdbx_seq_one_letter_code
_entity_poly.pdbx_strand_id
1 'polypeptide(L)'
;MTTPQSIEPQHTLLTAVARLDELRIRESLAVETLDRGELLELLALSEVVAQKAAYGRQLTVRAARETGASWSQIGAALGTSKQAAWEAHSRWIDAQAAAHGKPGQMGFDAADEAEARAIAGEPDAG
;
A
#
# COMPACT_ATOMS: atom_id res chain seq x y z
N MET A 1 -4.11 7.14 -21.82
CA MET A 1 -4.67 5.79 -21.60
C MET A 1 -4.95 5.67 -20.12
N THR A 2 -6.12 5.19 -19.73
CA THR A 2 -6.52 5.03 -18.32
C THR A 2 -5.73 3.87 -17.71
N THR A 3 -4.66 4.19 -16.97
CA THR A 3 -3.81 3.21 -16.27
C THR A 3 -3.62 3.62 -14.82
N PRO A 4 -3.28 2.67 -13.91
CA PRO A 4 -2.95 2.99 -12.53
C PRO A 4 -1.88 4.08 -12.42
N GLN A 5 -0.80 3.99 -13.21
CA GLN A 5 0.31 4.95 -13.19
C GLN A 5 -0.11 6.36 -13.62
N SER A 6 -1.10 6.48 -14.51
CA SER A 6 -1.61 7.79 -14.95
C SER A 6 -2.55 8.43 -13.94
N ILE A 7 -3.30 7.61 -13.18
CA ILE A 7 -4.33 8.06 -12.23
C ILE A 7 -3.73 8.27 -10.83
N GLU A 8 -2.78 7.43 -10.41
CA GLU A 8 -2.19 7.43 -9.06
C GLU A 8 -1.75 8.83 -8.57
N PRO A 9 -1.06 9.67 -9.38
CA PRO A 9 -0.60 10.98 -8.93
C PRO A 9 -1.73 12.01 -8.76
N GLN A 10 -2.90 11.76 -9.36
CA GLN A 10 -4.05 12.67 -9.34
C GLN A 10 -4.94 12.44 -8.12
N HIS A 11 -4.73 11.35 -7.37
CA HIS A 11 -5.57 10.98 -6.25
C HIS A 11 -4.77 10.78 -4.96
N THR A 12 -5.31 11.31 -3.87
CA THR A 12 -5.08 10.76 -2.52
C THR A 12 -5.84 9.43 -2.35
N LEU A 13 -5.56 8.67 -1.29
CA LEU A 13 -6.34 7.46 -0.97
C LEU A 13 -7.84 7.79 -0.82
N LEU A 14 -8.17 8.86 -0.08
CA LEU A 14 -9.55 9.30 0.11
C LEU A 14 -10.26 9.57 -1.22
N THR A 15 -9.64 10.37 -2.09
CA THR A 15 -10.22 10.75 -3.38
C THR A 15 -10.30 9.57 -4.35
N ALA A 16 -9.37 8.60 -4.28
CA ALA A 16 -9.43 7.39 -5.09
C ALA A 16 -10.59 6.48 -4.66
N VAL A 17 -10.77 6.28 -3.36
CA VAL A 17 -11.89 5.50 -2.80
C VAL A 17 -13.23 6.14 -3.12
N ALA A 18 -13.35 7.46 -2.96
CA ALA A 18 -14.59 8.18 -3.26
C ALA A 18 -15.01 8.01 -4.72
N ARG A 19 -14.07 8.15 -5.66
CA ARG A 19 -14.34 7.97 -7.10
C ARG A 19 -14.66 6.52 -7.46
N LEU A 20 -13.94 5.56 -6.85
CA LEU A 20 -14.21 4.14 -7.04
C LEU A 20 -15.62 3.77 -6.57
N ASP A 21 -16.04 4.28 -5.40
CA ASP A 21 -17.36 4.04 -4.83
C ASP A 21 -18.47 4.64 -5.70
N GLU A 22 -18.28 5.87 -6.19
CA GLU A 22 -19.20 6.53 -7.12
C GLU A 22 -19.47 5.68 -8.38
N LEU A 23 -18.41 5.19 -9.03
CA LEU A 23 -18.54 4.35 -10.24
C LEU A 23 -19.19 3.00 -9.92
N ARG A 24 -18.86 2.38 -8.78
CA ARG A 24 -19.48 1.12 -8.34
C ARG A 24 -20.96 1.25 -8.02
N ILE A 25 -21.37 2.37 -7.42
CA ILE A 25 -22.78 2.63 -7.13
C ILE A 25 -23.56 2.77 -8.45
N ARG A 26 -23.03 3.50 -9.43
CA ARG A 26 -23.65 3.64 -10.76
C ARG A 26 -23.77 2.28 -11.48
N GLU A 27 -22.70 1.49 -11.47
CA GLU A 27 -22.68 0.14 -12.06
C GLU A 27 -23.70 -0.80 -11.38
N SER A 28 -23.71 -0.85 -10.05
CA SER A 28 -24.51 -1.82 -9.28
C SER A 28 -26.00 -1.50 -9.24
N LEU A 29 -26.38 -0.21 -9.23
CA LEU A 29 -27.78 0.19 -9.21
C LEU A 29 -28.43 0.16 -10.60
N ALA A 30 -27.66 -0.17 -11.66
CA ALA A 30 -28.08 -0.09 -13.06
C ALA A 30 -28.76 1.25 -13.43
N VAL A 31 -28.42 2.32 -12.68
CA VAL A 31 -28.94 3.68 -12.91
C VAL A 31 -28.46 4.18 -14.27
N GLU A 32 -27.27 3.74 -14.68
CA GLU A 32 -26.67 4.00 -15.98
C GLU A 32 -25.67 2.88 -16.34
N THR A 33 -25.57 2.52 -17.62
CA THR A 33 -24.53 1.61 -18.10
C THR A 33 -23.21 2.36 -18.21
N LEU A 34 -22.19 1.93 -17.47
CA LEU A 34 -20.84 2.50 -17.57
C LEU A 34 -20.28 2.30 -18.99
N ASP A 35 -19.60 3.33 -19.48
CA ASP A 35 -18.87 3.21 -20.74
C ASP A 35 -17.53 2.47 -20.58
N ARG A 36 -16.87 2.19 -21.70
CA ARG A 36 -15.57 1.49 -21.71
C ARG A 36 -14.49 2.23 -20.91
N GLY A 37 -14.48 3.57 -20.99
CA GLY A 37 -13.52 4.40 -20.28
C GLY A 37 -13.72 4.31 -18.77
N GLU A 38 -14.98 4.38 -18.32
CA GLU A 38 -15.35 4.26 -16.92
C GLU A 38 -15.05 2.87 -16.34
N LEU A 39 -15.25 1.79 -17.11
CA LEU A 39 -14.86 0.44 -16.69
C LEU A 39 -13.35 0.29 -16.53
N LEU A 40 -12.56 0.89 -17.44
CA LEU A 40 -11.10 0.92 -17.31
C LEU A 40 -10.64 1.81 -16.15
N GLU A 41 -11.35 2.90 -15.89
CA GLU A 41 -11.13 3.79 -14.74
C GLU A 41 -11.38 3.03 -13.43
N LEU A 42 -12.48 2.27 -13.34
CA LEU A 42 -12.82 1.45 -12.17
C LEU A 42 -11.71 0.43 -11.86
N LEU A 43 -11.21 -0.27 -12.87
CA LEU A 43 -10.06 -1.18 -12.71
C LEU A 43 -8.81 -0.44 -12.24
N ALA A 44 -8.45 0.67 -12.90
CA ALA A 44 -7.27 1.44 -12.52
C ALA A 44 -7.37 2.01 -11.10
N LEU A 45 -8.53 2.53 -10.69
CA LEU A 45 -8.79 3.02 -9.34
C LEU A 45 -8.70 1.91 -8.29
N SER A 46 -9.22 0.72 -8.58
CA SER A 46 -9.12 -0.42 -7.67
C SER A 46 -7.67 -0.78 -7.37
N GLU A 47 -6.81 -0.76 -8.39
CA GLU A 47 -5.37 -1.00 -8.24
C GLU A 47 -4.69 0.14 -7.46
N VAL A 48 -5.02 1.40 -7.76
CA VAL A 48 -4.48 2.57 -7.04
C VAL A 48 -4.85 2.53 -5.56
N VAL A 49 -6.10 2.19 -5.23
CA VAL A 49 -6.56 2.01 -3.84
C VAL A 49 -5.77 0.90 -3.16
N ALA A 50 -5.60 -0.26 -3.82
CA ALA A 50 -4.82 -1.37 -3.28
C ALA A 50 -3.35 -0.98 -3.01
N GLN A 51 -2.70 -0.29 -3.96
CA GLN A 51 -1.32 0.17 -3.82
C GLN A 51 -1.15 1.17 -2.67
N LYS A 52 -2.00 2.20 -2.60
CA LYS A 52 -1.92 3.21 -1.52
C LYS A 52 -2.26 2.61 -0.16
N ALA A 53 -3.23 1.70 -0.07
CA ALA A 53 -3.55 1.00 1.17
C ALA A 53 -2.42 0.05 1.61
N ALA A 54 -1.76 -0.64 0.67
CA ALA A 54 -0.60 -1.48 0.95
C ALA A 54 0.59 -0.65 1.44
N TYR A 55 0.86 0.50 0.82
CA TYR A 55 1.90 1.43 1.26
C TYR A 55 1.62 1.97 2.68
N GLY A 56 0.39 2.47 2.92
CA GLY A 56 -0.02 2.97 4.24
C GLY A 56 0.06 1.90 5.33
N ARG A 57 -0.30 0.65 5.02
CA ARG A 57 -0.13 -0.50 5.94
C ARG A 57 1.32 -0.65 6.40
N GLN A 58 2.29 -0.53 5.49
CA GLN A 58 3.70 -0.71 5.84
C GLN A 58 4.25 0.44 6.69
N LEU A 59 3.78 1.67 6.47
CA LEU A 59 4.05 2.79 7.37
C LEU A 59 3.50 2.53 8.77
N THR A 60 2.27 2.02 8.88
CA THR A 60 1.67 1.64 10.17
C THR A 60 2.42 0.48 10.83
N VAL A 61 2.91 -0.50 10.07
CA VAL A 61 3.77 -1.59 10.59
C VAL A 61 5.06 -1.04 11.18
N ARG A 62 5.75 -0.13 10.47
CA ARG A 62 6.94 0.55 10.99
C ARG A 62 6.63 1.30 12.30
N ALA A 63 5.58 2.11 12.32
CA ALA A 63 5.18 2.84 13.52
C ALA A 63 4.82 1.89 14.69
N ALA A 64 4.15 0.78 14.41
CA ALA A 64 3.85 -0.24 15.43
C ALA A 64 5.15 -0.84 16.00
N ARG A 65 6.13 -1.16 15.13
CA ARG A 65 7.46 -1.62 15.54
C ARG A 65 8.22 -0.59 16.39
N GLU A 66 8.19 0.68 16.01
CA GLU A 66 8.79 1.79 16.79
C GLU A 66 8.17 1.91 18.19
N THR A 67 6.88 1.61 18.34
CA THR A 67 6.20 1.58 19.65
C THR A 67 6.38 0.26 20.42
N GLY A 68 7.13 -0.70 19.88
CA GLY A 68 7.46 -1.97 20.54
C GLY A 68 6.48 -3.12 20.28
N ALA A 69 5.56 -3.01 19.32
CA ALA A 69 4.66 -4.12 18.96
C ALA A 69 5.45 -5.30 18.38
N SER A 70 5.17 -6.52 18.85
CA SER A 70 5.83 -7.74 18.37
C SER A 70 5.34 -8.18 16.98
N TRP A 71 6.12 -8.98 16.26
CA TRP A 71 5.68 -9.51 14.97
C TRP A 71 4.45 -10.42 15.06
N SER A 72 4.27 -11.08 16.20
CA SER A 72 3.07 -11.86 16.52
C SER A 72 1.83 -10.96 16.66
N GLN A 73 1.95 -9.82 17.36
CA GLN A 73 0.86 -8.84 17.47
C GLN A 73 0.49 -8.22 16.11
N ILE A 74 1.51 -7.85 15.33
CA ILE A 74 1.32 -7.29 13.99
C ILE A 74 0.69 -8.34 13.06
N GLY A 75 1.20 -9.57 13.05
CA GLY A 75 0.63 -10.67 12.26
C GLY A 75 -0.85 -10.89 12.59
N ALA A 76 -1.20 -10.96 13.88
CA ALA A 76 -2.58 -11.11 14.32
C ALA A 76 -3.48 -9.95 13.85
N ALA A 77 -3.02 -8.70 13.99
CA ALA A 77 -3.77 -7.52 13.52
C ALA A 77 -3.98 -7.51 12.00
N LEU A 78 -3.04 -8.08 11.25
CA LEU A 78 -3.11 -8.19 9.79
C LEU A 78 -3.87 -9.44 9.31
N GLY A 79 -4.25 -10.36 10.21
CA GLY A 79 -4.86 -11.64 9.86
C GLY A 79 -3.90 -12.60 9.15
N THR A 80 -2.60 -12.57 9.49
CA THR A 80 -1.55 -13.39 8.90
C THR A 80 -0.57 -13.92 9.96
N SER A 81 0.41 -14.72 9.55
CA SER A 81 1.44 -15.22 10.48
C SER A 81 2.49 -14.14 10.78
N LYS A 82 3.17 -14.24 11.93
CA LYS A 82 4.29 -13.35 12.27
C LYS A 82 5.38 -13.35 11.20
N GLN A 83 5.66 -14.52 10.63
CA GLN A 83 6.66 -14.70 9.56
C GLN A 83 6.23 -13.98 8.29
N ALA A 84 4.98 -14.15 7.86
CA ALA A 84 4.47 -13.50 6.66
C ALA A 84 4.41 -11.98 6.81
N ALA A 85 4.08 -11.48 8.01
CA ALA A 85 4.11 -10.05 8.31
C ALA A 85 5.54 -9.48 8.23
N TRP A 86 6.51 -10.14 8.87
CA TRP A 86 7.92 -9.75 8.82
C TRP A 86 8.46 -9.75 7.39
N GLU A 87 8.26 -10.84 6.64
CA GLU A 87 8.74 -10.94 5.25
C GLU A 87 8.12 -9.88 4.33
N ALA A 88 6.83 -9.60 4.50
CA ALA A 88 6.15 -8.56 3.73
C ALA A 88 6.74 -7.18 4.01
N HIS A 89 7.08 -6.88 5.27
CA HIS A 89 7.71 -5.62 5.65
C HIS A 89 9.15 -5.53 5.15
N SER A 90 9.95 -6.60 5.28
CA SER A 90 11.32 -6.66 4.77
C SER A 90 11.37 -6.40 3.25
N ARG A 91 10.48 -7.04 2.48
CA ARG A 91 10.36 -6.77 1.03
C ARG A 91 9.97 -5.33 0.73
N TRP A 92 9.16 -4.70 1.59
CA TRP A 92 8.80 -3.30 1.42
C TRP A 92 10.00 -2.38 1.66
N ILE A 93 10.83 -2.65 2.69
CA ILE A 93 12.09 -1.91 2.93
C ILE A 93 13.01 -2.03 1.71
N ASP A 94 13.20 -3.25 1.18
CA ASP A 94 14.02 -3.49 -0.02
C ASP A 94 13.48 -2.71 -1.23
N ALA A 95 12.16 -2.63 -1.39
CA ALA A 95 11.52 -1.86 -2.44
C ALA A 95 11.71 -0.34 -2.25
N GLN A 96 11.71 0.18 -1.02
CA GLN A 96 12.00 1.59 -0.73
C GLN A 96 13.45 1.93 -1.05
N ALA A 97 14.41 1.07 -0.68
CA ALA A 97 15.81 1.24 -1.02
C ALA A 97 16.02 1.23 -2.55
N ALA A 98 15.37 0.29 -3.25
CA ALA A 98 15.43 0.22 -4.71
C ALA A 98 14.74 1.40 -5.43
N ALA A 99 13.86 2.14 -4.75
CA ALA A 99 13.20 3.34 -5.29
C ALA A 99 14.05 4.60 -5.14
N HIS A 100 15.07 4.59 -4.27
CA HIS A 100 15.90 5.75 -4.00
C HIS A 100 16.61 6.26 -5.27
N GLY A 101 16.63 7.57 -5.46
CA GLY A 101 17.23 8.23 -6.63
C GLY A 101 16.42 8.13 -7.93
N LYS A 102 15.26 7.48 -7.95
CA LYS A 102 14.38 7.45 -9.13
C LYS A 102 13.52 8.73 -9.19
N PRO A 103 13.42 9.40 -10.37
CA PRO A 103 12.59 10.59 -10.52
C PRO A 103 11.14 10.33 -10.10
N GLY A 104 10.61 11.18 -9.21
CA GLY A 104 9.23 11.09 -8.74
C GLY A 104 8.94 10.01 -7.69
N GLN A 105 9.96 9.32 -7.17
CA GLN A 105 9.81 8.37 -6.06
C GLN A 105 10.61 8.83 -4.85
N MET A 106 9.95 8.97 -3.70
CA MET A 106 10.64 9.02 -2.40
C MET A 106 10.98 7.58 -2.02
N GLY A 107 12.27 7.28 -1.93
CA GLY A 107 12.78 5.98 -1.47
C GLY A 107 13.87 6.20 -0.42
N PHE A 108 14.13 5.16 0.37
CA PHE A 108 15.09 5.18 1.47
C PHE A 108 16.51 5.28 0.97
N ASP A 109 17.26 6.26 1.46
CA ASP A 109 18.71 6.21 1.33
C ASP A 109 19.29 5.07 2.20
N ALA A 110 20.61 4.89 2.15
CA ALA A 110 21.27 3.82 2.89
C ALA A 110 21.11 3.95 4.43
N ALA A 111 20.97 5.18 4.94
CA ALA A 111 20.76 5.42 6.37
C ALA A 111 19.32 5.10 6.77
N ASP A 112 18.34 5.57 5.98
CA ASP A 112 16.92 5.27 6.14
C ASP A 112 16.66 3.75 6.11
N GLU A 113 17.30 3.04 5.17
CA GLU A 113 17.18 1.60 5.02
C GLU A 113 17.74 0.85 6.23
N ALA A 114 18.92 1.26 6.72
CA ALA A 114 19.53 0.67 7.91
C ALA A 114 18.68 0.90 9.16
N GLU A 115 18.14 2.11 9.34
CA GLU A 115 17.23 2.45 10.43
C GLU A 115 15.95 1.61 10.37
N ALA A 116 15.32 1.52 9.19
CA ALA A 116 14.12 0.72 8.99
C ALA A 116 14.36 -0.76 9.30
N ARG A 117 15.52 -1.32 8.93
CA ARG A 117 15.90 -2.70 9.29
C ARG A 117 16.12 -2.88 10.79
N ALA A 118 16.73 -1.90 11.46
CA ALA A 118 16.91 -1.94 12.91
C ALA A 118 15.56 -1.92 13.66
N ILE A 119 14.62 -1.09 13.20
CA ILE A 119 13.24 -1.03 13.73
C ILE A 119 12.50 -2.36 13.48
N ALA A 120 12.62 -2.91 12.26
CA ALA A 120 11.99 -4.18 11.91
C ALA A 120 12.50 -5.30 12.83
N GLY A 121 13.82 -5.41 12.99
CA GLY A 121 14.46 -6.47 13.77
C GLY A 121 14.13 -7.88 13.24
N GLU A 122 14.44 -8.88 14.04
CA GLU A 122 14.13 -10.28 13.75
C GLU A 122 12.68 -10.65 14.09
N PRO A 123 12.09 -11.67 13.46
CA PRO A 123 10.81 -12.22 13.89
C PRO A 123 10.89 -12.74 15.34
N ASP A 124 9.81 -12.58 16.11
CA ASP A 124 9.76 -13.03 17.51
C ASP A 124 10.18 -14.51 17.63
N ALA A 125 10.98 -14.86 18.65
CA ALA A 125 11.28 -16.26 18.97
C ALA A 125 9.99 -17.07 19.21
N GLY A 126 10.00 -18.33 18.80
CA GLY A 126 8.86 -19.26 18.94
C GLY A 126 8.56 -19.63 20.38
#